data_AF-A0A931QWY7-F1
#
_entry.id   AF-A0A931QWY7-F1
#
_cell.length_a   1.000
_cell.length_b   1.000
_cell.length_c   1.000
_cell.angle_alpha   90.00
_cell.angle_beta   90.00
_cell.angle_gamma   90.00
#
_symmetry.space_group_name_H-M   'P 1'
#
loop_
_entity.id
_entity.type
_entity.pdbx_description
1 polymer ?
#
loop_
_entity_poly.entity_id
_entity_poly.type
_entity_poly.pdbx_seq_one_letter_code
_entity_poly.pdbx_strand_id
1 'polypeptide(L)'
;MLSAKLRVAVLRGGPSSEYEISLKTGAHVLSLLREMPEKYEPIDIFISKGGEWHLSGLVEEPHQALRQINVVWNALHGTYGADGQVQKILEKMKMPFTGSGSFSSALAINKELTKELFVRNSILVPRHELLTEDDFNDDKLIYILRTYLQPVIVKPSCGSGGIGVALAHGFHELKEKIKNAFRHSSKVIVEEHIKGTEAVCAVVENARGEKIYALIPEAPLNIEKKKEIEKISKLTHSLLGLRHYSSSDFIVTPKGRIYLLGTNSHPKFYQDSHLHRSLHAVGWQPRDFVNHILSLHNH
;
A
#
# COMPACT_ATOMS: atom_id res chain seq x y z
N MET A 1 12.65 9.94 -37.49
CA MET A 1 11.86 8.73 -37.16
C MET A 1 11.08 9.04 -35.90
N LEU A 2 9.75 9.06 -35.94
CA LEU A 2 8.95 9.13 -34.70
C LEU A 2 9.28 7.86 -33.90
N SER A 3 9.84 8.01 -32.70
CA SER A 3 10.01 6.89 -31.77
C SER A 3 8.66 6.22 -31.56
N ALA A 4 8.60 4.89 -31.59
CA ALA A 4 7.38 4.17 -31.29
C ALA A 4 6.90 4.55 -29.87
N LYS A 5 5.60 4.79 -29.70
CA LYS A 5 5.00 5.10 -28.40
C LYS A 5 5.13 3.89 -27.49
N LEU A 6 5.38 4.13 -26.20
CA LEU A 6 5.42 3.07 -25.20
C LEU A 6 3.98 2.64 -24.87
N ARG A 7 3.65 1.37 -25.09
CA ARG A 7 2.34 0.80 -24.78
C ARG A 7 2.27 0.43 -23.31
N VAL A 8 1.47 1.16 -22.56
CA VAL A 8 1.34 1.05 -21.11
C VAL A 8 -0.01 0.40 -20.79
N ALA A 9 0.00 -0.84 -20.30
CA ALA A 9 -1.22 -1.45 -19.79
C ALA A 9 -1.51 -0.95 -18.38
N VAL A 10 -2.71 -0.46 -18.11
CA VAL A 10 -3.15 -0.07 -16.77
C VAL A 10 -4.08 -1.15 -16.24
N LEU A 11 -3.64 -1.91 -15.22
CA LEU A 11 -4.49 -2.91 -14.55
C LEU A 11 -5.37 -2.23 -13.51
N ARG A 12 -6.69 -2.40 -13.60
CA ARG A 12 -7.64 -1.85 -12.62
C ARG A 12 -8.80 -2.80 -12.32
N GLY A 13 -9.39 -2.69 -11.13
CA GLY A 13 -10.44 -3.58 -10.61
C GLY A 13 -9.87 -4.62 -9.65
N GLY A 14 -10.04 -5.91 -9.99
CA GLY A 14 -9.50 -7.06 -9.25
C GLY A 14 -10.44 -7.68 -8.21
N PRO A 15 -10.20 -8.93 -7.79
CA PRO A 15 -11.00 -9.64 -6.78
C PRO A 15 -10.66 -9.15 -5.36
N SER A 16 -10.98 -7.88 -5.07
CA SER A 16 -10.60 -7.18 -3.85
C SER A 16 -11.75 -6.38 -3.26
N SER A 17 -11.77 -6.22 -1.94
CA SER A 17 -12.67 -5.29 -1.26
C SER A 17 -12.35 -3.82 -1.58
N GLU A 18 -11.14 -3.52 -2.08
CA GLU A 18 -10.74 -2.19 -2.55
C GLU A 18 -10.97 -1.98 -4.07
N TYR A 19 -11.81 -2.82 -4.69
CA TYR A 19 -12.12 -2.79 -6.13
C TYR A 19 -12.49 -1.40 -6.66
N GLU A 20 -13.42 -0.68 -6.00
CA GLU A 20 -13.85 0.66 -6.44
C GLU A 20 -12.72 1.69 -6.38
N ILE A 21 -11.81 1.54 -5.41
CA ILE A 21 -10.63 2.40 -5.28
C ILE A 21 -9.66 2.11 -6.42
N SER A 22 -9.50 0.83 -6.80
CA SER A 22 -8.69 0.44 -7.95
C SER A 22 -9.23 0.99 -9.26
N LEU A 23 -10.55 0.94 -9.48
CA LEU A 23 -11.16 1.54 -10.67
C LEU A 23 -10.88 3.04 -10.74
N LYS A 24 -11.02 3.76 -9.61
CA LYS A 24 -10.70 5.19 -9.52
C LYS A 24 -9.22 5.49 -9.82
N THR A 25 -8.30 4.73 -9.22
CA THR A 25 -6.86 4.87 -9.49
C THR A 25 -6.54 4.60 -10.95
N GLY A 26 -7.04 3.50 -11.51
CA GLY A 26 -6.81 3.15 -12.91
C GLY A 26 -7.34 4.20 -13.88
N ALA A 27 -8.56 4.70 -13.65
CA ALA A 27 -9.14 5.77 -14.46
C ALA A 27 -8.31 7.06 -14.43
N HIS A 28 -7.80 7.43 -13.25
CA HIS A 28 -6.93 8.59 -13.08
C HIS A 28 -5.58 8.42 -13.80
N VAL A 29 -4.95 7.26 -13.70
CA VAL A 29 -3.69 6.98 -14.41
C VAL A 29 -3.92 7.01 -15.93
N LEU A 30 -5.00 6.39 -16.41
CA LEU A 30 -5.36 6.42 -17.82
C LEU A 30 -5.57 7.85 -18.33
N SER A 31 -6.21 8.73 -17.55
CA SER A 31 -6.37 10.13 -17.95
C SER A 31 -5.03 10.85 -18.06
N LEU A 32 -4.14 10.67 -17.07
CA LEU A 32 -2.80 11.28 -17.09
C LEU A 32 -1.94 10.78 -18.25
N LEU A 33 -2.03 9.50 -18.61
CA LEU A 33 -1.32 8.96 -19.78
C LEU A 33 -1.83 9.53 -21.10
N ARG A 34 -3.15 9.78 -21.21
CA ARG A 34 -3.77 10.40 -22.39
C ARG A 34 -3.37 11.86 -22.58
N GLU A 35 -2.90 12.54 -21.54
CA GLU A 35 -2.32 13.89 -21.63
C GLU A 35 -0.92 13.91 -22.27
N MET A 36 -0.26 12.75 -22.42
CA MET A 36 1.07 12.60 -23.03
C MET A 36 1.04 11.67 -24.26
N PRO A 37 0.18 11.94 -25.27
CA PRO A 37 -0.06 11.04 -26.39
C PRO A 37 1.15 10.89 -27.31
N GLU A 38 2.13 11.79 -27.25
CA GLU A 38 3.37 11.71 -28.01
C GLU A 38 4.34 10.64 -27.48
N LYS A 39 4.21 10.24 -26.20
CA LYS A 39 5.08 9.25 -25.56
C LYS A 39 4.38 7.93 -25.30
N TYR A 40 3.12 7.96 -24.86
CA TYR A 40 2.44 6.79 -24.33
C TYR A 40 1.20 6.41 -25.14
N GLU A 41 0.96 5.11 -25.23
CA GLU A 41 -0.29 4.52 -25.70
C GLU A 41 -0.92 3.75 -24.53
N PRO A 42 -1.91 4.32 -23.83
CA PRO A 42 -2.53 3.67 -22.69
C PRO A 42 -3.49 2.57 -23.14
N ILE A 43 -3.28 1.36 -22.64
CA ILE A 43 -4.14 0.20 -22.84
C ILE A 43 -4.87 -0.08 -21.52
N ASP A 44 -6.19 -0.02 -21.53
CA ASP A 44 -7.01 -0.32 -20.36
C ASP A 44 -7.23 -1.83 -20.23
N ILE A 45 -6.72 -2.42 -19.14
CA ILE A 45 -6.97 -3.83 -18.80
C ILE A 45 -7.77 -3.86 -17.51
N PHE A 46 -9.04 -4.21 -17.66
CA PHE A 46 -9.98 -4.30 -16.57
C PHE A 46 -9.97 -5.73 -16.01
N ILE A 47 -9.93 -5.89 -14.69
CA ILE A 47 -10.01 -7.19 -14.04
C ILE A 47 -11.30 -7.25 -13.23
N SER A 48 -12.14 -8.25 -13.51
CA SER A 48 -13.44 -8.41 -12.84
C SER A 48 -13.27 -8.78 -11.37
N LYS A 49 -14.36 -8.70 -10.58
CA LYS A 49 -14.38 -9.22 -9.20
C LYS A 49 -14.18 -10.73 -9.14
N GLY A 50 -14.43 -11.44 -10.25
CA GLY A 50 -14.14 -12.86 -10.40
C GLY A 50 -12.68 -13.16 -10.75
N GLY A 51 -11.86 -12.13 -11.00
CA GLY A 51 -10.45 -12.27 -11.38
C GLY A 51 -10.21 -12.44 -12.88
N GLU A 52 -11.23 -12.32 -13.71
CA GLU A 52 -11.12 -12.42 -15.18
C GLU A 52 -10.51 -11.15 -15.75
N TRP A 53 -9.56 -11.28 -16.68
CA TRP A 53 -8.93 -10.16 -17.35
C TRP A 53 -9.71 -9.82 -18.61
N HIS A 54 -10.01 -8.54 -18.80
CA HIS A 54 -10.71 -8.04 -19.96
C HIS A 54 -9.86 -7.03 -20.72
N LEU A 55 -9.76 -7.25 -22.03
CA LEU A 55 -9.18 -6.31 -22.98
C LEU A 55 -10.25 -5.99 -24.03
N SER A 56 -10.56 -4.70 -24.21
CA SER A 56 -11.59 -4.24 -25.16
C SER A 56 -12.97 -4.91 -24.96
N GLY A 57 -13.30 -5.27 -23.71
CA GLY A 57 -14.58 -5.91 -23.35
C GLY A 57 -14.61 -7.43 -23.50
N LEU A 58 -13.57 -8.05 -24.04
CA LEU A 58 -13.47 -9.51 -24.17
C LEU A 58 -12.66 -10.08 -23.01
N VAL A 59 -13.08 -11.25 -22.49
CA VAL A 59 -12.29 -12.02 -21.54
C VAL A 59 -11.08 -12.60 -22.26
N GLU A 60 -9.89 -12.32 -21.76
CA GLU A 60 -8.61 -12.75 -22.32
C GLU A 60 -7.76 -13.37 -21.23
N GLU A 61 -6.94 -14.35 -21.59
CA GLU A 61 -5.93 -14.84 -20.66
C GLU A 61 -4.84 -13.77 -20.44
N PRO A 62 -4.20 -13.69 -19.25
CA PRO A 62 -3.20 -12.65 -18.97
C PRO A 62 -2.08 -12.56 -20.02
N HIS A 63 -1.65 -13.69 -20.58
CA HIS A 63 -0.63 -13.76 -21.62
C HIS A 63 -1.08 -13.18 -22.97
N GLN A 64 -2.36 -13.27 -23.30
CA GLN A 64 -2.94 -12.67 -24.50
C GLN A 64 -3.15 -11.18 -24.30
N ALA A 65 -3.73 -10.78 -23.17
CA ALA A 65 -3.97 -9.39 -22.81
C ALA A 65 -2.68 -8.54 -22.79
N LEU A 66 -1.55 -9.14 -22.44
CA LEU A 66 -0.25 -8.46 -22.33
C LEU A 66 0.67 -8.63 -23.54
N ARG A 67 0.25 -9.30 -24.62
CA ARG A 67 1.12 -9.72 -25.73
C ARG A 67 1.86 -8.57 -26.44
N GLN A 68 1.23 -7.40 -26.55
CA GLN A 68 1.82 -6.23 -27.22
C GLN A 68 2.03 -5.05 -26.27
N ILE A 69 2.22 -5.35 -24.99
CA ILE A 69 2.45 -4.36 -23.94
C ILE A 69 3.94 -4.23 -23.66
N ASN A 70 4.42 -3.01 -23.45
CA ASN A 70 5.82 -2.77 -23.08
C ASN A 70 6.02 -2.73 -21.57
N VAL A 71 5.06 -2.15 -20.85
CA VAL A 71 5.10 -2.02 -19.39
C VAL A 71 3.69 -2.01 -18.82
N VAL A 72 3.54 -2.54 -17.63
CA VAL A 72 2.29 -2.56 -16.87
C VAL A 72 2.32 -1.53 -15.75
N TRP A 73 1.33 -0.65 -15.71
CA TRP A 73 1.00 0.11 -14.50
C TRP A 73 0.03 -0.69 -13.63
N ASN A 74 0.48 -1.11 -12.45
CA ASN A 74 -0.39 -1.78 -11.49
C ASN A 74 -1.22 -0.75 -10.69
N ALA A 75 -2.50 -0.59 -11.02
CA ALA A 75 -3.45 0.24 -10.29
C ALA A 75 -4.44 -0.59 -9.43
N LEU A 76 -4.13 -1.87 -9.19
CA LEU A 76 -4.88 -2.74 -8.30
C LEU A 76 -4.58 -2.44 -6.83
N HIS A 77 -5.58 -2.58 -5.96
CA HIS A 77 -5.46 -2.34 -4.51
C HIS A 77 -5.98 -3.54 -3.72
N GLY A 78 -5.50 -3.72 -2.50
CA GLY A 78 -5.93 -4.82 -1.65
C GLY A 78 -5.35 -6.16 -2.04
N THR A 79 -6.07 -7.22 -1.66
CA THR A 79 -5.80 -8.59 -2.09
C THR A 79 -5.70 -8.65 -3.61
N TYR A 80 -4.86 -9.55 -4.12
CA TYR A 80 -4.50 -9.70 -5.53
C TYR A 80 -3.61 -8.57 -6.10
N GLY A 81 -3.89 -7.32 -5.74
CA GLY A 81 -3.21 -6.14 -6.28
C GLY A 81 -1.94 -5.72 -5.55
N ALA A 82 -1.94 -5.80 -4.21
CA ALA A 82 -0.86 -5.30 -3.35
C ALA A 82 -0.21 -6.40 -2.49
N ASP A 83 -0.66 -7.65 -2.62
CA ASP A 83 -0.20 -8.81 -1.83
C ASP A 83 0.80 -9.71 -2.59
N GLY A 84 1.22 -9.31 -3.79
CA GLY A 84 2.20 -10.02 -4.60
C GLY A 84 1.61 -10.99 -5.63
N GLN A 85 0.30 -11.24 -5.66
CA GLN A 85 -0.29 -12.21 -6.59
C GLN A 85 -0.18 -11.76 -8.05
N VAL A 86 -0.66 -10.56 -8.38
CA VAL A 86 -0.56 -10.04 -9.75
C VAL A 86 0.90 -9.82 -10.15
N GLN A 87 1.74 -9.36 -9.23
CA GLN A 87 3.17 -9.17 -9.46
C GLN A 87 3.84 -10.49 -9.85
N LYS A 88 3.49 -11.60 -9.19
CA LYS A 88 4.00 -12.94 -9.52
C LYS A 88 3.61 -13.38 -10.93
N ILE A 89 2.40 -13.05 -11.38
CA ILE A 89 1.95 -13.31 -12.77
C ILE A 89 2.83 -12.52 -13.75
N LEU A 90 3.05 -11.23 -13.50
CA LEU A 90 3.86 -10.34 -14.33
C LEU A 90 5.34 -10.77 -14.37
N GLU A 91 5.91 -11.13 -13.22
CA GLU A 91 7.28 -11.66 -13.08
C GLU A 91 7.47 -12.96 -13.86
N LYS A 92 6.51 -13.90 -13.77
CA LYS A 92 6.55 -15.16 -14.54
C LYS A 92 6.57 -14.91 -16.04
N MET A 93 5.87 -13.87 -16.49
CA MET A 93 5.81 -13.45 -17.89
C MET A 93 6.98 -12.55 -18.31
N LYS A 94 7.89 -12.20 -17.38
CA LYS A 94 8.97 -11.21 -17.58
C LYS A 94 8.45 -9.87 -18.10
N MET A 95 7.22 -9.51 -17.74
CA MET A 95 6.60 -8.25 -18.13
C MET A 95 7.08 -7.15 -17.17
N PRO A 96 7.71 -6.06 -17.67
CA PRO A 96 8.06 -4.92 -16.81
C PRO A 96 6.80 -4.31 -16.19
N PHE A 97 6.87 -3.92 -14.91
CA PHE A 97 5.72 -3.29 -14.24
C PHE A 97 6.14 -2.27 -13.18
N THR A 98 5.21 -1.36 -12.87
CA THR A 98 5.39 -0.33 -11.86
C THR A 98 5.15 -0.85 -10.44
N GLY A 99 5.90 -0.33 -9.48
CA GLY A 99 5.76 -0.68 -8.07
C GLY A 99 6.61 -1.87 -7.64
N SER A 100 6.41 -2.30 -6.40
CA SER A 100 7.23 -3.32 -5.74
C SER A 100 6.98 -4.73 -6.31
N GLY A 101 8.00 -5.60 -6.25
CA GLY A 101 7.90 -7.00 -6.68
C GLY A 101 6.98 -7.85 -5.79
N SER A 102 6.78 -9.12 -6.17
CA SER A 102 5.86 -10.04 -5.50
C SER A 102 6.23 -10.29 -4.03
N PHE A 103 7.50 -10.58 -3.76
CA PHE A 103 8.02 -10.83 -2.40
C PHE A 103 7.87 -9.59 -1.51
N SER A 104 8.35 -8.43 -1.96
CA SER A 104 8.30 -7.19 -1.18
C SER A 104 6.85 -6.72 -0.93
N SER A 105 5.95 -6.96 -1.90
CA SER A 105 4.52 -6.65 -1.74
C SER A 105 3.85 -7.59 -0.72
N ALA A 106 4.12 -8.89 -0.80
CA ALA A 106 3.64 -9.86 0.18
C ALA A 106 4.18 -9.61 1.59
N LEU A 107 5.44 -9.15 1.69
CA LEU A 107 6.02 -8.74 2.96
C LEU A 107 5.31 -7.50 3.50
N ALA A 108 5.16 -6.45 2.70
CA ALA A 108 4.54 -5.18 3.11
C ALA A 108 3.10 -5.33 3.63
N ILE A 109 2.32 -6.25 3.07
CA ILE A 109 0.93 -6.48 3.51
C ILE A 109 0.85 -7.31 4.81
N ASN A 110 1.92 -8.03 5.16
CA ASN A 110 2.00 -8.86 6.36
C ASN A 110 2.42 -8.01 7.57
N LYS A 111 1.46 -7.66 8.42
CA LYS A 111 1.70 -6.77 9.58
C LYS A 111 2.53 -7.42 10.68
N GLU A 112 2.52 -8.74 10.80
CA GLU A 112 3.33 -9.48 11.78
C GLU A 112 4.82 -9.34 11.41
N LEU A 113 5.18 -9.78 10.20
CA LEU A 113 6.57 -9.76 9.73
C LEU A 113 7.12 -8.34 9.61
N THR A 114 6.32 -7.39 9.11
CA THR A 114 6.74 -5.99 8.98
C THR A 114 7.00 -5.36 10.35
N LYS A 115 6.10 -5.54 11.33
CA LYS A 115 6.30 -5.01 12.69
C LYS A 115 7.54 -5.60 13.36
N GLU A 116 7.77 -6.91 13.24
CA GLU A 116 9.00 -7.54 13.74
C GLU A 116 10.26 -6.91 13.12
N LEU A 117 10.24 -6.73 11.79
CA LEU A 117 11.34 -6.10 11.07
C LEU A 117 11.57 -4.64 11.54
N PHE A 118 10.50 -3.89 11.76
CA PHE A 118 10.57 -2.50 12.23
C PHE A 118 11.14 -2.42 13.66
N VAL A 119 10.67 -3.27 14.58
CA VAL A 119 11.18 -3.32 15.96
C VAL A 119 12.67 -3.65 15.98
N ARG A 120 13.11 -4.63 15.17
CA ARG A 120 14.54 -5.00 15.05
C ARG A 120 15.42 -3.85 14.56
N ASN A 121 14.84 -2.89 13.83
CA ASN A 121 15.52 -1.70 13.31
C ASN A 121 15.24 -0.45 14.14
N SER A 122 14.84 -0.59 15.42
CA SER A 122 14.57 0.50 16.35
C SER A 122 13.49 1.49 15.89
N ILE A 123 12.58 1.04 15.02
CA ILE A 123 11.41 1.81 14.60
C ILE A 123 10.29 1.52 15.59
N LEU A 124 9.73 2.58 16.18
CA LEU A 124 8.60 2.46 17.09
C LEU A 124 7.34 2.05 16.32
N VAL A 125 6.71 0.97 16.78
CA VAL A 125 5.41 0.48 16.32
C VAL A 125 4.50 0.28 17.53
N PRO A 126 3.16 0.32 17.37
CA PRO A 126 2.25 -0.01 18.46
C PRO A 126 2.54 -1.41 19.00
N ARG A 127 2.65 -1.53 20.33
CA ARG A 127 2.71 -2.82 21.01
C ARG A 127 1.51 -3.66 20.62
N HIS A 128 1.73 -4.94 20.39
CA HIS A 128 0.72 -5.82 19.85
C HIS A 128 0.89 -7.27 20.29
N GLU A 129 -0.21 -8.00 20.26
CA GLU A 129 -0.29 -9.45 20.39
C GLU A 129 -0.81 -10.04 19.10
N LEU A 130 -0.27 -11.20 18.72
CA LEU A 130 -0.79 -12.02 17.65
C LEU A 130 -1.68 -13.11 18.24
N LEU A 131 -2.80 -13.36 17.59
CA LEU A 131 -3.75 -14.41 17.93
C LEU A 131 -4.02 -15.29 16.72
N THR A 132 -3.97 -16.60 16.95
CA THR A 132 -4.49 -17.63 16.05
C THR A 132 -5.86 -18.10 16.57
N GLU A 133 -6.62 -18.83 15.74
CA GLU A 133 -7.88 -19.43 16.21
C GLU A 133 -7.65 -20.43 17.36
N ASP A 134 -6.51 -21.13 17.37
CA ASP A 134 -6.13 -22.08 18.41
C ASP A 134 -5.83 -21.39 19.75
N ASP A 135 -5.25 -20.18 19.71
CA ASP A 135 -4.93 -19.37 20.89
C ASP A 135 -6.14 -18.58 21.43
N PHE A 136 -7.28 -18.59 20.71
CA PHE A 136 -8.43 -17.76 21.03
C PHE A 136 -9.29 -18.38 22.14
N ASN A 137 -8.92 -18.07 23.39
CA ASN A 137 -9.65 -18.46 24.60
C ASN A 137 -9.84 -17.29 25.58
N ASP A 138 -10.71 -17.48 26.57
CA ASP A 138 -11.05 -16.43 27.54
C ASP A 138 -9.83 -16.02 28.40
N ASP A 139 -8.91 -16.94 28.70
CA ASP A 139 -7.69 -16.63 29.46
C ASP A 139 -6.76 -15.68 28.70
N LYS A 140 -6.57 -15.90 27.39
CA LYS A 140 -5.78 -15.02 26.52
C LYS A 140 -6.44 -13.64 26.40
N LEU A 141 -7.76 -13.57 26.33
CA LEU A 141 -8.50 -12.29 26.34
C LEU A 141 -8.32 -11.54 27.66
N ILE A 142 -8.38 -12.23 28.80
CA ILE A 142 -8.12 -11.65 30.13
C ILE A 142 -6.68 -11.13 30.20
N TYR A 143 -5.71 -11.89 29.69
CA TYR A 143 -4.31 -11.45 29.61
C TYR A 143 -4.18 -10.15 28.80
N ILE A 144 -4.82 -10.05 27.63
CA ILE A 144 -4.80 -8.84 26.79
C ILE A 144 -5.38 -7.65 27.55
N LEU A 145 -6.53 -7.80 28.20
CA LEU A 145 -7.16 -6.70 28.95
C LEU A 145 -6.30 -6.21 30.12
N ARG A 146 -5.54 -7.10 30.77
CA ARG A 146 -4.62 -6.73 31.86
C ARG A 146 -3.34 -6.07 31.34
N THR A 147 -2.92 -6.43 30.13
CA THR A 147 -1.65 -5.98 29.54
C THR A 147 -1.79 -4.66 28.78
N TYR A 148 -2.95 -4.42 28.14
CA TYR A 148 -3.20 -3.28 27.25
C TYR A 148 -4.29 -2.35 27.79
N LEU A 149 -3.99 -1.05 27.78
CA LEU A 149 -4.97 -0.03 28.13
C LEU A 149 -6.06 0.06 27.05
N GLN A 150 -7.32 0.07 27.47
CA GLN A 150 -8.46 0.12 26.57
C GLN A 150 -8.76 1.57 26.09
N PRO A 151 -9.29 1.76 24.87
CA PRO A 151 -9.59 0.71 23.90
C PRO A 151 -8.34 0.17 23.19
N VAL A 152 -8.43 -1.08 22.74
CA VAL A 152 -7.43 -1.70 21.85
C VAL A 152 -7.93 -1.72 20.42
N ILE A 153 -7.01 -1.78 19.46
CA ILE A 153 -7.32 -1.95 18.04
C ILE A 153 -7.20 -3.44 17.71
N VAL A 154 -8.24 -4.00 17.12
CA VAL A 154 -8.27 -5.36 16.57
C VAL A 154 -8.21 -5.27 15.06
N LYS A 155 -7.30 -6.01 14.42
CA LYS A 155 -7.17 -6.01 12.95
C LYS A 155 -6.66 -7.33 12.39
N PRO A 156 -7.02 -7.70 11.15
CA PRO A 156 -6.39 -8.82 10.45
C PRO A 156 -4.87 -8.61 10.28
N SER A 157 -4.10 -9.70 10.43
CA SER A 157 -2.64 -9.67 10.24
C SER A 157 -2.26 -9.29 8.80
N CYS A 158 -2.99 -9.82 7.82
CA CYS A 158 -2.85 -9.52 6.41
C CYS A 158 -4.00 -8.65 5.91
N GLY A 159 -3.71 -7.72 5.00
CA GLY A 159 -4.70 -6.88 4.33
C GLY A 159 -4.34 -5.40 4.38
N SER A 160 -4.84 -4.63 3.41
CA SER A 160 -4.66 -3.18 3.33
C SER A 160 -5.99 -2.44 3.55
N GLY A 161 -5.93 -1.11 3.61
CA GLY A 161 -7.13 -0.26 3.53
C GLY A 161 -8.02 -0.20 4.77
N GLY A 162 -7.57 -0.69 5.93
CA GLY A 162 -8.32 -0.60 7.18
C GLY A 162 -9.49 -1.58 7.30
N ILE A 163 -9.62 -2.53 6.37
CA ILE A 163 -10.68 -3.55 6.40
C ILE A 163 -10.47 -4.46 7.61
N GLY A 164 -11.55 -4.64 8.39
CA GLY A 164 -11.52 -5.45 9.61
C GLY A 164 -10.83 -4.76 10.81
N VAL A 165 -10.42 -3.49 10.69
CA VAL A 165 -9.90 -2.72 11.81
C VAL A 165 -11.07 -2.25 12.69
N ALA A 166 -11.04 -2.57 13.97
CA ALA A 166 -12.06 -2.18 14.92
C ALA A 166 -11.45 -1.77 16.27
N LEU A 167 -12.06 -0.78 16.92
CA LEU A 167 -11.79 -0.48 18.32
C LEU A 167 -12.63 -1.40 19.21
N ALA A 168 -12.01 -1.89 20.28
CA ALA A 168 -12.67 -2.67 21.33
C ALA A 168 -12.42 -1.99 22.68
N HIS A 169 -13.48 -1.69 23.42
CA HIS A 169 -13.43 -0.95 24.68
C HIS A 169 -13.44 -1.85 25.93
N GLY A 170 -13.71 -3.15 25.78
CA GLY A 170 -13.78 -4.10 26.88
C GLY A 170 -13.87 -5.54 26.42
N PHE A 171 -14.04 -6.47 27.37
CA PHE A 171 -13.97 -7.92 27.12
C PHE A 171 -14.93 -8.42 26.03
N HIS A 172 -16.21 -8.07 26.14
CA HIS A 172 -17.23 -8.56 25.21
C HIS A 172 -16.98 -8.05 23.78
N GLU A 173 -16.72 -6.75 23.64
CA GLU A 173 -16.39 -6.16 22.34
C GLU A 173 -15.12 -6.76 21.76
N LEU A 174 -14.07 -6.95 22.57
CA LEU A 174 -12.82 -7.55 22.13
C LEU A 174 -13.05 -8.95 21.55
N LYS A 175 -13.80 -9.79 22.28
CA LYS A 175 -14.16 -11.16 21.85
C LYS A 175 -14.92 -11.14 20.51
N GLU A 176 -15.88 -10.24 20.37
CA GLU A 176 -16.68 -10.11 19.16
C GLU A 176 -15.86 -9.60 17.97
N LYS A 177 -15.06 -8.55 18.16
CA LYS A 177 -14.21 -7.97 17.12
C LYS A 177 -13.14 -8.94 16.64
N ILE A 178 -12.54 -9.73 17.53
CA ILE A 178 -11.57 -10.78 17.16
C ILE A 178 -12.25 -11.85 16.30
N LYS A 179 -13.42 -12.35 16.69
CA LYS A 179 -14.20 -13.32 15.89
C LYS A 179 -14.52 -12.78 14.49
N ASN A 180 -14.88 -11.50 14.40
CA ASN A 180 -15.13 -10.86 13.10
C ASN A 180 -13.84 -10.72 12.28
N ALA A 181 -12.71 -10.41 12.91
CA ALA A 181 -11.42 -10.29 12.22
C ALA A 181 -10.91 -11.63 11.67
N PHE A 182 -11.17 -12.76 12.35
CA PHE A 182 -10.82 -14.10 11.85
C PHE A 182 -11.52 -14.47 10.53
N ARG A 183 -12.67 -13.86 10.21
CA ARG A 183 -13.34 -14.05 8.91
C ARG A 183 -12.52 -13.52 7.72
N HIS A 184 -11.53 -12.68 7.98
CA HIS A 184 -10.70 -12.04 6.96
C HIS A 184 -9.27 -12.58 6.92
N SER A 185 -8.78 -13.19 8.00
CA SER A 185 -7.42 -13.71 8.12
C SER A 185 -7.35 -14.79 9.19
N SER A 186 -6.54 -15.83 8.99
CA SER A 186 -6.29 -16.87 9.99
C SER A 186 -5.56 -16.38 11.24
N LYS A 187 -4.95 -15.19 11.15
CA LYS A 187 -4.28 -14.51 12.26
C LYS A 187 -4.84 -13.11 12.45
N VAL A 188 -5.00 -12.73 13.72
CA VAL A 188 -5.50 -11.41 14.15
C VAL A 188 -4.45 -10.74 15.03
N ILE A 189 -4.30 -9.43 14.87
CA ILE A 189 -3.44 -8.59 15.69
C ILE A 189 -4.32 -7.74 16.61
N VAL A 190 -4.00 -7.76 17.90
CA VAL A 190 -4.55 -6.83 18.89
C VAL A 190 -3.44 -5.88 19.30
N GLU A 191 -3.62 -4.59 19.06
CA GLU A 191 -2.60 -3.57 19.33
C GLU A 191 -3.11 -2.45 20.23
N GLU A 192 -2.18 -1.79 20.91
CA GLU A 192 -2.50 -0.60 21.69
C GLU A 192 -3.00 0.53 20.78
N HIS A 193 -3.99 1.28 21.28
CA HIS A 193 -4.49 2.45 20.59
C HIS A 193 -3.59 3.67 20.90
N ILE A 194 -2.80 4.08 19.91
CA ILE A 194 -1.97 5.29 20.01
C ILE A 194 -2.82 6.52 19.64
N LYS A 195 -2.97 7.45 20.59
CA LYS A 195 -3.61 8.75 20.34
C LYS A 195 -2.59 9.77 19.85
N GLY A 196 -2.90 10.45 18.76
CA GLY A 196 -2.04 11.48 18.19
C GLY A 196 -2.52 12.00 16.85
N THR A 197 -1.65 12.76 16.20
CA THR A 197 -1.88 13.29 14.85
C THR A 197 -1.45 12.24 13.83
N GLU A 198 -2.35 11.89 12.92
CA GLU A 198 -2.03 11.04 11.78
C GLU A 198 -1.13 11.78 10.78
N ALA A 199 -0.15 11.07 10.23
CA ALA A 199 0.73 11.59 9.21
C ALA A 199 1.00 10.51 8.16
N VAL A 200 0.93 10.90 6.89
CA VAL A 200 1.25 10.01 5.76
C VAL A 200 2.46 10.59 5.04
N CYS A 201 3.46 9.76 4.77
CA CYS A 201 4.62 10.16 3.97
C CYS A 201 4.83 9.14 2.86
N ALA A 202 4.81 9.64 1.63
CA ALA A 202 5.14 8.84 0.46
C ALA A 202 6.59 9.06 0.05
N VAL A 203 7.21 8.01 -0.49
CA VAL A 203 8.56 8.07 -1.05
C VAL A 203 8.55 7.64 -2.50
N VAL A 204 9.50 8.15 -3.27
CA VAL A 204 9.68 7.89 -4.69
C VAL A 204 11.16 7.66 -4.98
N GLU A 205 11.49 6.62 -5.72
CA GLU A 205 12.88 6.32 -6.07
C GLU A 205 13.41 7.22 -7.20
N ASN A 206 14.72 7.47 -7.17
CA ASN A 206 15.50 8.20 -8.17
C ASN A 206 14.90 9.57 -8.56
N ALA A 207 14.29 10.26 -7.62
CA ALA A 207 13.66 11.55 -7.85
C ALA A 207 14.47 12.69 -7.22
N ARG A 208 14.50 13.85 -7.89
CA ARG A 208 15.15 15.09 -7.40
C ARG A 208 16.61 14.91 -6.95
N GLY A 209 17.36 14.03 -7.61
CA GLY A 209 18.77 13.76 -7.31
C GLY A 209 19.01 12.86 -6.11
N GLU A 210 17.96 12.30 -5.50
CA GLU A 210 18.05 11.34 -4.40
C GLU A 210 17.69 9.93 -4.86
N LYS A 211 18.36 8.91 -4.31
CA LYS A 211 17.99 7.50 -4.56
C LYS A 211 16.57 7.20 -4.05
N ILE A 212 16.21 7.70 -2.88
CA ILE A 212 14.86 7.61 -2.32
C ILE A 212 14.48 9.01 -1.83
N TYR A 213 13.63 9.68 -2.58
CA TYR A 213 13.09 10.99 -2.24
C TYR A 213 11.82 10.83 -1.42
N ALA A 214 11.71 11.54 -0.30
CA ALA A 214 10.48 11.58 0.48
C ALA A 214 9.67 12.82 0.12
N LEU A 215 8.38 12.63 -0.16
CA LEU A 215 7.44 13.73 -0.28
C LEU A 215 7.15 14.31 1.10
N ILE A 216 6.74 15.57 1.13
CA ILE A 216 6.41 16.26 2.38
C ILE A 216 5.29 15.49 3.10
N PRO A 217 5.50 15.08 4.37
CA PRO A 217 4.47 14.39 5.13
C PRO A 217 3.22 15.27 5.29
N GLU A 218 2.06 14.69 4.97
CA GLU A 218 0.78 15.36 5.09
C GLU A 218 0.30 15.33 6.55
N ALA A 219 0.74 16.32 7.33
CA ALA A 219 0.28 16.54 8.69
C ALA A 219 0.61 17.96 9.21
N PRO A 220 -0.17 18.51 10.16
CA PRO A 220 0.12 19.77 10.84
C PRO A 220 1.21 19.58 11.91
N LEU A 221 2.41 19.18 11.48
CA LEU A 221 3.57 18.93 12.33
C LEU A 221 4.68 19.95 12.08
N ASN A 222 5.56 20.12 13.07
CA ASN A 222 6.75 20.96 12.93
C ASN A 222 7.75 20.34 11.91
N ILE A 223 8.70 21.15 11.46
CA ILE A 223 9.68 20.76 10.43
C ILE A 223 10.58 19.61 10.92
N GLU A 224 10.95 19.62 12.20
CA GLU A 224 11.80 18.58 12.79
C GLU A 224 11.14 17.20 12.72
N LYS A 225 9.86 17.09 13.13
CA LYS A 225 9.11 15.84 13.09
C LYS A 225 8.82 15.38 11.67
N LYS A 226 8.58 16.30 10.72
CA LYS A 226 8.47 15.95 9.30
C LYS A 226 9.76 15.31 8.78
N LYS A 227 10.92 15.88 9.11
CA LYS A 227 12.23 15.29 8.75
C LYS A 227 12.47 13.92 9.38
N GLU A 228 12.03 13.70 10.62
CA GLU A 228 12.08 12.36 11.24
C GLU A 228 11.21 11.36 10.50
N ILE A 229 9.97 11.74 10.15
CA ILE A 229 9.04 10.90 9.38
C ILE A 229 9.61 10.56 8.00
N GLU A 230 10.20 11.54 7.30
CA GLU A 230 10.86 11.33 6.01
C GLU A 230 11.98 10.29 6.12
N LYS A 231 12.84 10.39 7.15
CA LYS A 231 13.93 9.42 7.39
C LYS A 231 13.38 8.01 7.63
N ILE A 232 12.36 7.87 8.48
CA ILE A 232 11.74 6.57 8.76
C ILE A 232 11.07 6.01 7.49
N SER A 233 10.45 6.85 6.67
CA SER A 233 9.81 6.44 5.42
C SER A 233 10.82 5.93 4.40
N LYS A 234 11.98 6.60 4.25
CA LYS A 234 13.08 6.12 3.39
C LYS A 234 13.67 4.80 3.89
N LEU A 235 13.86 4.68 5.20
CA LEU A 235 14.38 3.46 5.83
C LEU A 235 13.42 2.29 5.65
N THR A 236 12.12 2.48 5.92
CA THR A 236 11.10 1.43 5.78
C THR A 236 10.96 0.94 4.35
N HIS A 237 11.00 1.85 3.36
CA HIS A 237 11.02 1.48 1.94
C HIS A 237 12.21 0.56 1.60
N SER A 238 13.40 0.91 2.10
CA SER A 238 14.61 0.13 1.90
C SER A 238 14.56 -1.23 2.59
N LEU A 239 14.12 -1.27 3.86
CA LEU A 239 14.05 -2.50 4.66
C LEU A 239 13.10 -3.53 4.07
N LEU A 240 11.98 -3.08 3.51
CA LEU A 240 11.00 -3.94 2.87
C LEU A 240 11.37 -4.33 1.43
N GLY A 241 12.47 -3.79 0.89
CA GLY A 241 12.87 -4.01 -0.50
C GLY A 241 11.81 -3.52 -1.49
N LEU A 242 11.10 -2.44 -1.16
CA LEU A 242 10.10 -1.84 -2.05
C LEU A 242 10.79 -1.16 -3.24
N ARG A 243 10.03 -0.93 -4.31
CA ARG A 243 10.53 -0.30 -5.53
C ARG A 243 9.60 0.80 -6.03
N HIS A 244 10.18 1.75 -6.73
CA HIS A 244 9.59 2.90 -7.41
C HIS A 244 8.91 3.91 -6.48
N TYR A 245 7.95 3.49 -5.67
CA TYR A 245 7.25 4.34 -4.72
C TYR A 245 6.53 3.51 -3.64
N SER A 246 6.29 4.12 -2.48
CA SER A 246 5.48 3.56 -1.41
C SER A 246 4.95 4.67 -0.50
N SER A 247 4.00 4.35 0.39
CA SER A 247 3.61 5.27 1.47
C SER A 247 3.68 4.60 2.83
N SER A 248 4.07 5.35 3.85
CA SER A 248 4.07 4.91 5.24
C SER A 248 3.12 5.77 6.06
N ASP A 249 2.34 5.10 6.92
CA ASP A 249 1.33 5.71 7.78
C ASP A 249 1.86 5.79 9.22
N PHE A 250 1.70 6.96 9.84
CA PHE A 250 2.25 7.25 11.16
C PHE A 250 1.22 7.87 12.09
N ILE A 251 1.44 7.69 13.39
CA ILE A 251 0.81 8.51 14.44
C ILE A 251 1.89 9.22 15.24
N VAL A 252 1.76 10.54 15.38
CA VAL A 252 2.62 11.35 16.24
C VAL A 252 1.87 11.71 17.51
N THR A 253 2.35 11.19 18.64
CA THR A 253 1.75 11.45 19.96
C THR A 253 1.95 12.92 20.38
N PRO A 254 1.14 13.44 21.32
CA PRO A 254 1.34 14.79 21.87
C PRO A 254 2.72 15.01 22.50
N LYS A 255 3.38 13.94 22.95
CA LYS A 255 4.75 13.95 23.49
C LYS A 255 5.84 13.91 22.39
N GLY A 256 5.46 13.96 21.12
CA GLY A 256 6.37 13.97 19.98
C GLY A 256 6.96 12.62 19.58
N ARG A 257 6.49 11.49 20.15
CA ARG A 257 6.88 10.14 19.69
C ARG A 257 6.14 9.78 18.41
N ILE A 258 6.87 9.23 17.44
CA ILE A 258 6.37 8.82 16.12
C ILE A 258 6.23 7.30 16.11
N TYR A 259 5.03 6.80 15.84
CA TYR A 259 4.74 5.38 15.69
C TYR A 259 4.42 5.08 14.23
N LEU A 260 5.09 4.07 13.65
CA LEU A 260 4.77 3.55 12.33
C LEU A 260 3.62 2.53 12.44
N LEU A 261 2.55 2.76 11.69
CA LEU A 261 1.38 1.87 11.64
C LEU A 261 1.51 0.79 10.57
N GLY A 262 2.13 1.14 9.45
CA GLY A 262 2.35 0.25 8.31
C GLY A 262 2.92 1.00 7.11
N THR A 263 3.32 0.22 6.10
CA THR A 263 3.81 0.73 4.82
C THR A 263 3.07 0.04 3.69
N ASN A 264 2.50 0.82 2.78
CA ASN A 264 1.79 0.35 1.61
C ASN A 264 2.71 0.38 0.37
N SER A 265 2.85 -0.76 -0.30
CA SER A 265 3.62 -0.93 -1.54
C SER A 265 2.94 -0.30 -2.76
N HIS A 266 1.62 -0.08 -2.70
CA HIS A 266 0.79 0.51 -3.76
C HIS A 266 -0.14 1.57 -3.15
N PRO A 267 0.39 2.77 -2.83
CA PRO A 267 -0.44 3.85 -2.31
C PRO A 267 -1.55 4.23 -3.30
N LYS A 268 -2.68 4.63 -2.72
CA LYS A 268 -3.83 5.15 -3.45
C LYS A 268 -3.40 6.36 -4.27
N PHE A 269 -3.68 6.33 -5.58
CA PHE A 269 -3.33 7.40 -6.51
C PHE A 269 -4.54 7.77 -7.36
N TYR A 270 -5.36 8.67 -6.82
CA TYR A 270 -6.49 9.30 -7.50
C TYR A 270 -6.60 10.73 -6.97
N GLN A 271 -7.47 11.55 -7.58
CA GLN A 271 -7.70 12.91 -7.12
C GLN A 271 -8.04 12.94 -5.62
N ASP A 272 -7.40 13.83 -4.86
CA ASP A 272 -7.57 13.94 -3.39
C ASP A 272 -7.06 12.76 -2.55
N SER A 273 -6.33 11.81 -3.13
CA SER A 273 -5.53 10.85 -2.35
C SER A 273 -4.35 11.54 -1.65
N HIS A 274 -3.85 10.94 -0.55
CA HIS A 274 -2.68 11.45 0.17
C HIS A 274 -1.48 11.65 -0.76
N LEU A 275 -1.18 10.66 -1.61
CA LEU A 275 -0.09 10.76 -2.58
C LEU A 275 -0.29 11.94 -3.53
N HIS A 276 -1.51 12.12 -4.05
CA HIS A 276 -1.83 13.25 -4.93
C HIS A 276 -1.60 14.59 -4.23
N ARG A 277 -2.07 14.76 -2.99
CA ARG A 277 -1.85 16.01 -2.22
C ARG A 277 -0.37 16.24 -1.90
N SER A 278 0.36 15.20 -1.51
CA SER A 278 1.81 15.28 -1.24
C SER A 278 2.62 15.66 -2.48
N LEU A 279 2.24 15.19 -3.68
CA LEU A 279 2.87 15.58 -4.94
C LEU A 279 2.67 17.08 -5.23
N HIS A 280 1.45 17.57 -5.11
CA HIS A 280 1.15 19.01 -5.30
C HIS A 280 1.86 19.89 -4.28
N ALA A 281 1.99 19.44 -3.03
CA ALA A 281 2.69 20.18 -1.98
C ALA A 281 4.18 20.45 -2.31
N VAL A 282 4.81 19.60 -3.12
CA VAL A 282 6.19 19.78 -3.60
C VAL A 282 6.25 20.36 -5.03
N GLY A 283 5.12 20.82 -5.56
CA GLY A 283 5.00 21.35 -6.93
C GLY A 283 5.20 20.30 -8.03
N TRP A 284 5.05 19.01 -7.72
CA TRP A 284 5.19 17.93 -8.69
C TRP A 284 3.82 17.58 -9.28
N GLN A 285 3.63 17.81 -10.58
CA GLN A 285 2.35 17.48 -11.22
C GLN A 285 2.16 15.96 -11.29
N PRO A 286 0.92 15.44 -11.07
CA PRO A 286 0.64 14.00 -11.15
C PRO A 286 1.07 13.35 -12.47
N ARG A 287 0.96 14.05 -13.60
CA ARG A 287 1.41 13.55 -14.91
C ARG A 287 2.92 13.31 -14.95
N ASP A 288 3.69 14.20 -14.33
CA ASP A 288 5.16 14.14 -14.31
C ASP A 288 5.61 13.01 -13.38
N PHE A 289 4.86 12.76 -12.31
CA PHE A 289 5.04 11.59 -11.46
C PHE A 289 4.80 10.29 -12.24
N VAL A 290 3.70 10.18 -12.99
CA VAL A 290 3.43 9.01 -13.84
C VAL A 290 4.56 8.78 -14.85
N ASN A 291 4.99 9.84 -15.55
CA ASN A 291 6.10 9.77 -16.50
C ASN A 291 7.41 9.34 -15.80
N HIS A 292 7.67 9.82 -14.57
CA HIS A 292 8.83 9.41 -13.78
C HIS A 292 8.78 7.94 -13.39
N ILE A 293 7.68 7.46 -12.81
CA ILE A 293 7.56 6.04 -12.43
C ILE A 293 7.66 5.13 -13.66
N LEU A 294 7.11 5.54 -14.79
CA LEU A 294 7.27 4.84 -16.05
C LEU A 294 8.67 4.96 -16.65
N SER A 295 9.55 5.85 -16.21
CA SER A 295 10.95 5.81 -16.66
C SER A 295 11.76 4.77 -15.87
N LEU A 296 11.33 4.46 -14.65
CA LEU A 296 11.99 3.50 -13.75
C LEU A 296 11.80 2.03 -14.17
N HIS A 297 10.83 1.70 -15.03
CA HIS A 297 10.54 0.30 -15.38
C HIS A 297 11.69 -0.48 -16.04
N ASN A 298 12.71 0.22 -16.55
CA ASN A 298 13.90 -0.37 -17.15
C ASN A 298 15.00 -0.72 -16.12
N HIS A 299 14.76 -0.47 -14.83
CA HIS A 299 15.68 -0.68 -13.71
C HIS A 299 15.07 -1.57 -12.61
#